data_AF-A0A1J9PQ68-F1
#
_entry.id   AF-A0A1J9PQ68-F1
#
_cell.length_a   1.000
_cell.length_b   1.000
_cell.length_c   1.000
_cell.angle_alpha   90.00
_cell.angle_beta   90.00
_cell.angle_gamma   90.00
#
_symmetry.space_group_name_H-M   'P 1'
#
loop_
_entity.id
_entity.type
_entity.pdbx_description
1 polymer ?
#
loop_
_entity_poly.entity_id
_entity_poly.type
_entity_poly.pdbx_seq_one_letter_code
_entity_poly.pdbx_strand_id
1 'polypeptide(L)'
;MVAADENGQITQKLQHHALNYLRHDLQRTSISALFTVVEKPTKPTPTPAAAAATSSSSSSSSSTQIPTPGLAKSRSRICSLLGSGLAFESIELLAEVIRQSPGIEPNDQTLEGEGLAQVLAAVDGDIVQALTAVQKIAIVNNWGRENLLTGQRQVLLCFRGDLENCKGGAREWVWILDSKEAR
;
A
#
# COMPACT_ATOMS: atom_id res chain seq x y z
N MET A 1 34.29 -8.56 -10.60
CA MET A 1 34.13 -8.21 -12.03
C MET A 1 33.64 -9.46 -12.74
N VAL A 2 32.34 -9.58 -12.99
CA VAL A 2 31.80 -10.68 -13.81
C VAL A 2 32.08 -10.32 -15.26
N ALA A 3 32.85 -11.16 -15.95
CA ALA A 3 33.13 -10.98 -17.37
C ALA A 3 31.78 -10.95 -18.12
N ALA A 4 31.51 -9.85 -18.80
CA ALA A 4 30.36 -9.75 -19.69
C ALA A 4 30.56 -10.78 -20.81
N ASP A 5 29.69 -11.79 -20.85
CA ASP A 5 29.56 -12.68 -22.00
C ASP A 5 29.31 -11.84 -23.25
N GLU A 6 30.06 -12.11 -24.33
CA GLU A 6 30.08 -11.36 -25.58
C GLU A 6 28.69 -11.22 -26.22
N ASN A 7 27.72 -12.05 -25.83
CA ASN A 7 26.34 -12.03 -26.30
C ASN A 7 25.30 -11.64 -25.22
N GLY A 8 25.72 -11.34 -23.98
CA GLY A 8 24.83 -10.96 -22.88
C GLY A 8 23.85 -12.04 -22.40
N GLN A 9 24.00 -13.29 -22.83
CA GLN A 9 23.14 -14.41 -22.44
C GLN A 9 23.22 -14.72 -20.95
N ILE A 10 24.40 -14.60 -20.33
CA ILE A 10 24.55 -14.81 -18.88
C ILE A 10 23.72 -13.79 -18.11
N THR A 11 23.79 -12.52 -18.50
CA THR A 11 23.01 -11.44 -17.87
C THR A 11 21.51 -11.68 -18.02
N GLN A 12 21.05 -12.06 -19.22
CA GLN A 12 19.63 -12.36 -19.46
C GLN A 12 19.14 -13.57 -18.66
N LYS A 13 19.93 -14.66 -18.60
CA LYS A 13 19.60 -15.84 -17.80
C LYS A 13 19.56 -15.52 -16.31
N LEU A 14 20.54 -14.76 -15.81
CA LEU A 14 20.58 -14.33 -14.42
C LEU A 14 19.38 -13.45 -14.07
N GLN A 15 19.07 -12.47 -14.92
CA GLN A 15 17.90 -11.61 -14.74
C GLN A 15 16.62 -12.43 -14.74
N HIS A 16 16.45 -13.34 -15.70
CA HIS A 16 15.29 -14.22 -15.76
C HIS A 16 15.15 -15.09 -14.49
N HIS A 17 16.26 -15.68 -14.01
CA HIS A 17 16.25 -16.51 -12.82
C HIS A 17 15.95 -15.69 -11.55
N ALA A 18 16.55 -14.52 -11.40
CA ALA A 18 16.30 -13.60 -10.29
C ALA A 18 14.83 -13.17 -10.23
N LEU A 19 14.24 -12.82 -11.38
CA LEU A 19 12.82 -12.45 -11.45
C LEU A 19 11.89 -13.61 -11.09
N ASN A 20 12.20 -14.83 -11.57
CA ASN A 20 11.40 -16.01 -11.22
C ASN A 20 11.51 -16.35 -9.73
N TYR A 21 12.71 -16.26 -9.15
CA TYR A 21 12.88 -16.44 -7.71
C TYR A 21 12.05 -15.42 -6.93
N LEU A 22 12.08 -14.15 -7.34
CA LEU A 22 11.36 -13.08 -6.67
C LEU A 22 9.83 -13.28 -6.74
N ARG A 23 9.29 -13.72 -7.88
CA ARG A 23 7.86 -14.08 -8.00
C ARG A 23 7.49 -15.28 -7.15
N HIS A 24 8.35 -16.30 -7.09
CA HIS A 24 8.07 -17.48 -6.28
C HIS A 24 8.12 -17.15 -4.78
N ASP A 25 9.05 -16.30 -4.36
CA ASP A 25 9.10 -15.79 -2.99
C ASP A 25 7.86 -14.95 -2.64
N LEU A 26 7.33 -14.17 -3.59
CA LEU A 26 6.06 -13.44 -3.42
C LEU A 26 4.89 -14.35 -3.07
N GLN A 27 4.76 -15.48 -3.76
CA GLN A 27 3.66 -16.41 -3.51
C GLN A 27 3.74 -17.13 -2.17
N ARG A 28 4.92 -17.17 -1.53
CA ARG A 28 5.12 -17.90 -0.27
C ARG A 28 4.94 -17.05 0.99
N THR A 29 4.85 -15.73 0.85
CA THR A 29 4.70 -14.84 2.00
C THR A 29 3.24 -14.58 2.30
N SER A 30 2.82 -14.87 3.54
CA SER A 30 1.58 -14.33 4.09
C SER A 30 1.75 -12.84 4.36
N ILE A 31 0.72 -12.05 4.08
CA ILE A 31 0.74 -10.62 4.35
C ILE A 31 0.25 -10.40 5.79
N SER A 32 1.15 -9.96 6.66
CA SER A 32 0.86 -9.66 8.06
C SER A 32 0.00 -8.39 8.18
N ALA A 33 -0.65 -8.20 9.34
CA ALA A 33 -1.34 -6.96 9.67
C ALA A 33 -0.38 -5.76 9.58
N LEU A 34 -0.72 -4.80 8.72
CA LEU A 34 0.09 -3.62 8.40
C LEU A 34 -0.16 -2.45 9.35
N PHE A 35 -1.31 -2.47 10.02
CA PHE A 35 -1.74 -1.48 10.99
C PHE A 35 -2.19 -2.18 12.27
N THR A 36 -1.84 -1.62 13.42
CA THR A 36 -2.31 -2.09 14.73
C THR A 36 -3.10 -1.02 15.42
N VAL A 37 -4.23 -1.42 15.99
CA VAL A 37 -5.03 -0.58 16.86
C VAL A 37 -4.41 -0.58 18.24
N VAL A 38 -3.96 0.58 18.72
CA VAL A 38 -3.62 0.73 20.14
C VAL A 38 -4.83 1.29 20.85
N GLU A 39 -5.50 0.45 21.63
CA GLU A 39 -6.48 0.93 22.60
C GLU A 39 -5.75 1.59 23.76
N LYS A 40 -6.02 2.88 23.99
CA LYS A 40 -5.51 3.60 25.14
C LYS A 40 -6.07 2.95 26.42
N PRO A 41 -5.25 2.48 27.37
CA PRO A 41 -5.75 1.81 28.57
C PRO A 41 -6.58 2.80 29.40
N THR A 42 -7.87 2.54 29.48
CA THR A 42 -8.81 3.24 30.36
C THR A 42 -8.41 2.93 31.80
N LYS A 43 -7.99 3.97 32.53
CA LYS A 43 -7.64 3.92 33.95
C LYS A 43 -8.76 3.23 34.76
N PRO A 44 -8.50 2.16 35.54
CA PRO A 44 -9.54 1.58 36.40
C PRO A 44 -9.76 2.52 37.59
N THR A 45 -10.91 3.19 37.62
CA THR A 45 -11.41 3.89 38.81
C THR A 45 -12.37 2.96 39.55
N PRO A 46 -12.22 2.75 40.88
CA PRO A 46 -13.08 1.88 41.65
C PRO A 46 -14.45 2.53 41.95
N THR A 47 -15.51 1.74 41.73
CA THR A 47 -16.92 1.87 42.15
C THR A 47 -17.00 2.11 43.70
N PRO A 48 -18.03 2.76 44.30
CA PRO A 48 -19.43 2.45 43.97
C PRO A 48 -20.55 3.51 44.11
N ALA A 49 -21.64 3.16 43.42
CA ALA A 49 -23.07 3.38 43.72
C ALA A 49 -23.79 4.67 43.28
N ALA A 50 -25.02 4.42 42.79
CA ALA A 50 -26.20 5.29 42.64
C ALA A 50 -26.43 6.04 41.30
N ALA A 51 -27.44 5.52 40.59
CA ALA A 51 -28.48 6.22 39.81
C ALA A 51 -28.10 7.36 38.84
N ALA A 52 -28.34 7.13 37.54
CA ALA A 52 -29.19 7.93 36.65
C ALA A 52 -28.73 7.88 35.17
N ALA A 53 -29.72 7.85 34.27
CA ALA A 53 -29.69 8.28 32.87
C ALA A 53 -28.59 7.72 31.95
N THR A 54 -28.93 6.70 31.15
CA THR A 54 -28.17 6.39 29.93
C THR A 54 -28.72 7.22 28.78
N SER A 55 -28.29 8.48 28.74
CA SER A 55 -28.06 9.18 27.48
C SER A 55 -27.00 8.40 26.69
N SER A 56 -27.35 7.96 25.50
CA SER A 56 -26.46 7.33 24.52
C SER A 56 -25.44 8.36 24.02
N SER A 57 -24.42 8.61 24.84
CA SER A 57 -23.20 9.33 24.46
C SER A 57 -22.36 8.39 23.63
N SER A 58 -22.30 8.66 22.32
CA SER A 58 -21.30 8.13 21.40
C SER A 58 -19.91 8.47 21.91
N SER A 59 -19.34 7.58 22.71
CA SER A 59 -17.93 7.60 23.05
C SER A 59 -17.16 7.27 21.78
N SER A 60 -16.73 8.31 21.07
CA SER A 60 -15.68 8.23 20.06
C SER A 60 -14.41 7.76 20.77
N SER A 61 -14.24 6.45 20.89
CA SER A 61 -12.98 5.84 21.25
C SER A 61 -12.01 6.18 20.12
N SER A 62 -11.19 7.21 20.33
CA SER A 62 -10.10 7.60 19.44
C SER A 62 -9.05 6.48 19.48
N SER A 63 -9.26 5.45 18.70
CA SER A 63 -8.31 4.35 18.55
C SER A 63 -7.25 4.81 17.54
N THR A 64 -6.05 5.11 18.05
CA THR A 64 -4.94 5.52 17.19
C THR A 64 -4.38 4.28 16.49
N GLN A 65 -4.44 4.26 15.16
CA GLN A 65 -3.79 3.23 14.37
C GLN A 65 -2.30 3.57 14.21
N ILE A 66 -1.43 2.60 14.43
CA ILE A 66 0.02 2.79 14.33
C ILE A 66 0.57 1.90 13.21
N PRO A 67 1.46 2.41 12.32
CA PRO A 67 2.18 1.61 11.34
C PRO A 67 2.96 0.48 12.01
N THR A 68 2.79 -0.76 11.51
CA THR A 68 3.61 -1.88 12.01
C THR A 68 4.96 -1.94 11.29
N PRO A 69 5.98 -2.58 11.88
CA PRO A 69 7.20 -2.94 11.16
C PRO A 69 6.94 -3.80 9.90
N GLY A 70 5.79 -4.51 9.88
CA GLY A 70 5.32 -5.26 8.72
C GLY A 70 5.06 -4.37 7.51
N LEU A 71 4.54 -3.16 7.73
CA LEU A 71 4.34 -2.17 6.66
C LEU A 71 5.67 -1.69 6.07
N ALA A 72 6.66 -1.38 6.90
CA ALA A 72 8.00 -1.01 6.41
C ALA A 72 8.63 -2.14 5.57
N LYS A 73 8.49 -3.40 6.01
CA LYS A 73 8.94 -4.56 5.25
C LYS A 73 8.19 -4.72 3.92
N SER A 74 6.87 -4.52 3.93
CA SER A 74 6.05 -4.55 2.72
C SER A 74 6.49 -3.48 1.71
N ARG A 75 6.67 -2.24 2.17
CA ARG A 75 7.16 -1.12 1.34
C ARG A 75 8.54 -1.39 0.75
N SER A 76 9.49 -1.86 1.56
CA SER A 76 10.83 -2.24 1.07
C SER A 76 10.74 -3.27 -0.07
N ARG A 77 9.81 -4.22 0.03
CA ARG A 77 9.58 -5.21 -1.00
C ARG A 77 8.93 -4.62 -2.25
N ILE A 78 7.92 -3.78 -2.10
CA ILE A 78 7.27 -3.04 -3.19
C ILE A 78 8.32 -2.27 -3.99
N CYS A 79 9.20 -1.52 -3.31
CA CYS A 79 10.28 -0.79 -3.96
C CYS A 79 11.28 -1.72 -4.67
N SER A 80 11.57 -2.88 -4.10
CA SER A 80 12.48 -3.87 -4.70
C SER A 80 11.89 -4.49 -5.98
N LEU A 81 10.59 -4.76 -5.99
CA LEU A 81 9.86 -5.22 -7.17
C LEU A 81 9.83 -4.16 -8.26
N LEU A 82 9.53 -2.91 -7.90
CA LEU A 82 9.58 -1.77 -8.80
C LEU A 82 10.96 -1.60 -9.43
N GLY A 83 12.02 -1.62 -8.62
CA GLY A 83 13.40 -1.54 -9.08
C GLY A 83 13.82 -2.69 -10.00
N SER A 84 13.14 -3.84 -9.88
CA SER A 84 13.37 -5.02 -10.72
C SER A 84 12.48 -5.07 -11.98
N GLY A 85 11.63 -4.06 -12.19
CA GLY A 85 10.70 -3.99 -13.34
C GLY A 85 9.42 -4.82 -13.17
N LEU A 86 9.14 -5.33 -11.97
CA LEU A 86 7.94 -6.11 -11.65
C LEU A 86 6.81 -5.19 -11.14
N ALA A 87 6.38 -4.27 -12.01
CA ALA A 87 5.44 -3.21 -11.64
C ALA A 87 4.01 -3.71 -11.38
N PHE A 88 3.60 -4.84 -11.95
CA PHE A 88 2.27 -5.39 -11.68
C PHE A 88 2.24 -6.14 -10.35
N GLU A 89 3.29 -6.89 -10.06
CA GLU A 89 3.46 -7.57 -8.77
C GLU A 89 3.56 -6.57 -7.61
N SER A 90 4.17 -5.40 -7.83
CA SER A 90 4.17 -4.34 -6.82
C SER A 90 2.79 -3.72 -6.60
N ILE A 91 1.98 -3.57 -7.66
CA ILE A 91 0.57 -3.12 -7.55
C ILE A 91 -0.26 -4.10 -6.72
N GLU A 92 -0.08 -5.41 -6.88
CA GLU A 92 -0.80 -6.41 -6.09
C GLU A 92 -0.50 -6.30 -4.59
N LEU A 93 0.76 -6.01 -4.22
CA LEU A 93 1.12 -5.75 -2.83
C LEU A 93 0.57 -4.42 -2.32
N LEU A 94 0.59 -3.37 -3.13
CA LEU A 94 -0.03 -2.08 -2.79
C LEU A 94 -1.55 -2.22 -2.59
N ALA A 95 -2.20 -3.08 -3.37
CA ALA A 95 -3.63 -3.39 -3.22
C ALA A 95 -3.93 -3.93 -1.81
N GLU A 96 -3.06 -4.77 -1.26
CA GLU A 96 -3.21 -5.25 0.12
C GLU A 96 -3.04 -4.12 1.13
N VAL A 97 -2.06 -3.22 0.94
CA VAL A 97 -1.90 -2.05 1.82
C VAL A 97 -3.17 -1.21 1.85
N ILE A 98 -3.78 -0.97 0.67
CA ILE A 98 -5.03 -0.20 0.53
C ILE A 98 -6.22 -0.94 1.14
N ARG A 99 -6.32 -2.27 1.00
CA ARG A 99 -7.39 -3.06 1.61
C ARG A 99 -7.32 -3.07 3.14
N GLN A 100 -6.13 -2.87 3.73
CA GLN A 100 -5.95 -2.76 5.17
C GLN A 100 -6.01 -1.32 5.70
N SER A 101 -6.12 -0.31 4.83
CA SER A 101 -6.16 1.10 5.22
C SER A 101 -7.53 1.75 5.51
N PRO A 102 -8.71 1.11 5.33
CA PRO A 102 -9.98 1.74 5.68
C PRO A 102 -10.06 2.15 7.15
N GLY A 103 -10.56 3.36 7.42
CA GLY A 103 -10.74 3.88 8.78
C GLY A 103 -9.44 4.32 9.47
N ILE A 104 -8.34 4.47 8.72
CA ILE A 104 -7.13 5.14 9.19
C ILE A 104 -7.32 6.65 9.02
N GLU A 105 -7.37 7.37 10.13
CA GLU A 105 -7.24 8.82 10.16
C GLU A 105 -6.01 9.18 11.00
N PRO A 106 -4.99 9.83 10.40
CA PRO A 106 -3.87 10.37 11.16
C PRO A 106 -4.38 11.45 12.13
N ASN A 107 -3.84 11.45 13.35
CA ASN A 107 -4.06 12.56 14.27
C ASN A 107 -2.82 13.47 14.28
N ASP A 108 -2.86 14.54 13.49
CA ASP A 108 -1.74 15.49 13.35
C ASP A 108 -1.33 16.18 14.67
N GLN A 109 -2.12 16.03 15.73
CA GLN A 109 -1.81 16.56 17.06
C GLN A 109 -0.90 15.63 17.88
N THR A 110 -0.60 14.42 17.41
CA THR A 110 0.29 13.47 18.10
C THR A 110 1.47 13.06 17.23
N LEU A 111 2.61 12.76 17.87
CA LEU A 111 3.81 12.28 17.16
C LEU A 111 3.55 10.97 16.41
N GLU A 112 2.69 10.10 16.97
CA GLU A 112 2.29 8.85 16.32
C GLU A 112 1.43 9.11 15.09
N GLY A 113 0.57 10.13 15.12
CA GLY A 113 -0.25 10.51 13.97
C GLY A 113 0.56 11.18 12.87
N GLU A 114 1.53 12.04 13.21
CA GLU A 114 2.49 12.58 12.24
C GLU A 114 3.31 11.46 11.57
N GLY A 115 3.78 10.49 12.37
CA GLY A 115 4.48 9.31 11.87
C GLY A 115 3.62 8.45 10.95
N LEU A 116 2.33 8.27 11.29
CA LEU A 116 1.36 7.59 10.44
C LEU A 116 1.17 8.36 9.12
N ALA A 117 0.91 9.67 9.17
CA ALA A 117 0.74 10.52 7.99
C ALA A 117 1.96 10.45 7.05
N GLN A 118 3.18 10.48 7.60
CA GLN A 118 4.41 10.34 6.82
C GLN A 118 4.49 8.99 6.12
N VAL A 119 4.10 7.89 6.79
CA VAL A 119 4.09 6.56 6.19
C VAL A 119 3.04 6.46 5.09
N LEU A 120 1.83 7.00 5.28
CA LEU A 120 0.78 7.01 4.27
C LEU A 120 1.18 7.82 3.04
N ALA A 121 1.76 9.02 3.22
CA ALA A 121 2.30 9.83 2.13
C ALA A 121 3.39 9.10 1.33
N ALA A 122 4.18 8.27 2.02
CA ALA A 122 5.21 7.47 1.37
C ALA A 122 4.59 6.27 0.60
N VAL A 123 3.50 5.67 1.08
CA VAL A 123 2.70 4.68 0.34
C VAL A 123 2.10 5.30 -0.92
N ASP A 124 1.58 6.53 -0.85
CA ASP A 124 1.10 7.26 -2.03
C ASP A 124 2.20 7.45 -3.09
N GLY A 125 3.41 7.81 -2.64
CA GLY A 125 4.58 7.85 -3.50
C GLY A 125 4.84 6.52 -4.20
N ASP A 126 4.76 5.40 -3.47
CA ASP A 126 4.94 4.05 -4.02
C ASP A 126 3.85 3.70 -5.05
N ILE A 127 2.59 4.12 -4.83
CA ILE A 127 1.47 3.96 -5.79
C ILE A 127 1.74 4.70 -7.09
N VAL A 128 2.10 5.98 -7.01
CA VAL A 128 2.41 6.80 -8.18
C VAL A 128 3.57 6.22 -8.97
N GLN A 129 4.61 5.75 -8.28
CA GLN A 129 5.76 5.10 -8.91
C GLN A 129 5.36 3.81 -9.63
N ALA A 130 4.52 2.98 -9.01
CA ALA A 130 4.04 1.73 -9.62
C ALA A 130 3.20 1.96 -10.87
N LEU A 131 2.23 2.87 -10.80
CA LEU A 131 1.41 3.23 -11.96
C LEU A 131 2.24 3.86 -13.08
N THR A 132 3.23 4.69 -12.73
CA THR A 132 4.17 5.25 -13.70
C THR A 132 5.01 4.17 -14.38
N ALA A 133 5.48 3.17 -13.63
CA ALA A 133 6.23 2.05 -14.18
C ALA A 133 5.35 1.22 -15.14
N VAL A 134 4.10 0.94 -14.78
CA VAL A 134 3.13 0.28 -15.68
C VAL A 134 2.91 1.09 -16.95
N GLN A 135 2.72 2.41 -16.84
CA GLN A 135 2.55 3.27 -18.00
C GLN A 135 3.78 3.24 -18.93
N LYS A 136 5.00 3.25 -18.37
CA LYS A 136 6.24 3.10 -19.14
C LYS A 136 6.28 1.77 -19.88
N ILE A 137 5.95 0.67 -19.21
CA ILE A 137 5.87 -0.67 -19.82
C ILE A 137 4.86 -0.67 -20.96
N ALA A 138 3.71 -0.04 -20.78
CA ALA A 138 2.67 0.06 -21.81
C ALA A 138 3.16 0.82 -23.05
N ILE A 139 3.85 1.95 -22.85
CA ILE A 139 4.41 2.75 -23.96
C ILE A 139 5.49 1.95 -24.70
N VAL A 140 6.45 1.36 -23.97
CA VAL A 140 7.57 0.61 -24.56
C VAL A 140 7.08 -0.58 -25.38
N ASN A 141 6.06 -1.29 -24.90
CA ASN A 141 5.51 -2.46 -25.57
C ASN A 141 4.42 -2.11 -26.59
N ASN A 142 4.17 -0.82 -26.87
CA ASN A 142 3.09 -0.36 -27.75
C ASN A 142 1.74 -0.99 -27.41
N TRP A 143 1.42 -1.07 -26.11
CA TRP A 143 0.13 -1.55 -25.65
C TRP A 143 -0.95 -0.53 -26.02
N GLY A 144 -1.60 -0.76 -27.15
CA GLY A 144 -2.88 -0.15 -27.47
C GLY A 144 -3.99 -0.68 -26.55
N ARG A 145 -5.20 -0.11 -26.66
CA ARG A 145 -6.38 -0.52 -25.87
C ARG A 145 -6.70 -2.02 -25.89
N GLU A 146 -6.22 -2.74 -26.90
CA GLU A 146 -6.49 -4.16 -27.15
C GLU A 146 -5.30 -5.08 -26.85
N ASN A 147 -4.09 -4.53 -26.67
CA ASN A 147 -2.86 -5.30 -26.50
C ASN A 147 -2.45 -5.51 -25.03
N LEU A 148 -3.23 -5.00 -24.08
CA LEU A 148 -2.99 -5.25 -22.66
C LEU A 148 -3.38 -6.70 -22.34
N LEU A 149 -2.42 -7.47 -21.83
CA LEU A 149 -2.67 -8.84 -21.38
C LEU A 149 -3.85 -8.85 -20.39
N THR A 150 -4.82 -9.75 -20.59
CA THR A 150 -6.07 -9.80 -19.80
C THR A 150 -5.80 -9.82 -18.29
N GLY A 151 -4.75 -10.53 -17.85
CA GLY A 151 -4.34 -10.55 -16.45
C GLY A 151 -3.88 -9.19 -15.92
N GLN A 152 -3.05 -8.46 -16.67
CA GLN A 152 -2.56 -7.13 -16.29
C GLN A 152 -3.68 -6.10 -16.24
N ARG A 153 -4.62 -6.18 -17.19
CA ARG A 153 -5.84 -5.36 -17.14
C ARG A 153 -6.63 -5.64 -15.87
N GLN A 154 -6.81 -6.90 -15.52
CA GLN A 154 -7.56 -7.29 -14.33
C GLN A 154 -6.90 -6.75 -13.05
N VAL A 155 -5.57 -6.83 -12.93
CA VAL A 155 -4.84 -6.28 -11.78
C VAL A 155 -5.14 -4.79 -11.61
N LEU A 156 -5.08 -4.01 -12.70
CA LEU A 156 -5.37 -2.56 -12.65
C LEU A 156 -6.84 -2.26 -12.32
N LEU A 157 -7.78 -3.07 -12.83
CA LEU A 157 -9.20 -2.91 -12.52
C LEU A 157 -9.51 -3.21 -11.05
N CYS A 158 -8.96 -4.30 -10.51
CA CYS A 158 -9.08 -4.64 -9.10
C CYS A 158 -8.48 -3.55 -8.21
N PHE A 159 -7.26 -3.11 -8.54
CA PHE A 159 -6.56 -2.06 -7.80
C PHE A 159 -7.34 -0.74 -7.76
N ARG A 160 -7.97 -0.36 -8.89
CA ARG A 160 -8.85 0.81 -8.92
C ARG A 160 -10.06 0.63 -7.99
N GLY A 161 -10.69 -0.54 -7.99
CA GLY A 161 -11.79 -0.85 -7.08
C GLY A 161 -11.39 -0.75 -5.61
N ASP A 162 -10.20 -1.24 -5.25
CA ASP A 162 -9.67 -1.14 -3.89
C ASP A 162 -9.45 0.33 -3.47
N LEU A 163 -8.91 1.16 -4.37
CA LEU A 163 -8.76 2.61 -4.14
C LEU A 163 -10.10 3.33 -3.96
N GLU A 164 -11.09 3.02 -4.81
CA GLU A 164 -12.44 3.59 -4.73
C GLU A 164 -13.12 3.22 -3.41
N ASN A 165 -12.98 1.96 -2.97
CA ASN A 165 -13.50 1.49 -1.69
C ASN A 165 -12.82 2.16 -0.49
N CYS A 166 -11.51 2.41 -0.58
CA CYS A 166 -10.75 3.11 0.45
C CYS A 166 -11.20 4.58 0.60
N LYS A 167 -11.45 5.27 -0.52
CA LYS A 167 -11.94 6.67 -0.57
C LYS A 167 -13.33 6.84 0.08
N GLY A 168 -14.14 5.78 0.13
CA GLY A 168 -15.44 5.78 0.80
C GLY A 168 -15.38 5.85 2.33
N GLY A 169 -14.23 5.53 2.94
CA GLY A 169 -14.04 5.50 4.40
C GLY A 169 -12.98 6.46 4.94
N ALA A 170 -11.99 6.86 4.13
CA ALA A 170 -10.97 7.83 4.50
C ALA A 170 -10.96 8.96 3.47
N ARG A 171 -11.32 10.18 3.90
CA ARG A 171 -11.43 11.37 3.03
C ARG A 171 -10.09 11.87 2.49
N GLU A 172 -8.97 11.19 2.74
CA GLU A 172 -7.64 11.81 2.67
C GLU A 172 -6.66 11.20 1.65
N TRP A 173 -7.00 10.14 0.92
CA TRP A 173 -6.16 9.67 -0.20
C TRP A 173 -6.29 10.52 -1.48
N VAL A 174 -6.88 11.71 -1.38
CA VAL A 174 -7.36 12.53 -2.52
C VAL A 174 -6.36 13.59 -2.99
N TRP A 175 -5.25 13.82 -2.29
CA TRP A 175 -4.39 14.97 -2.61
C TRP A 175 -3.67 14.92 -3.98
N ILE A 176 -3.55 13.75 -4.63
CA ILE A 176 -2.82 13.62 -5.92
C ILE A 176 -3.72 13.48 -7.15
N LEU A 177 -4.96 12.97 -7.03
CA LEU A 177 -5.87 12.94 -8.18
C LEU A 177 -6.50 14.32 -8.45
N ASP A 178 -6.74 15.12 -7.41
CA ASP A 178 -7.35 16.46 -7.55
C ASP A 178 -6.34 17.54 -7.98
N SER A 179 -5.04 17.35 -7.73
CA SER A 179 -4.00 18.32 -8.13
C SER A 179 -3.74 18.39 -9.64
N LYS A 180 -4.30 17.47 -10.44
CA LYS A 180 -4.18 17.49 -11.91
C LYS A 180 -5.40 18.06 -12.65
N GLU A 181 -6.50 18.37 -11.97
CA GLU A 181 -7.68 19.01 -12.57
C GLU A 181 -7.62 20.56 -12.47
N ALA A 182 -6.50 21.13 -11.95
CA ALA A 182 -6.34 22.56 -11.71
C ALA A 182 -5.25 23.25 -12.56
N ARG A 183 -4.93 22.72 -13.76
CA ARG A 183 -4.08 23.42 -14.74
C ARG A 183 -4.53 23.22 -16.18
#